data_AF-A0A2D5MRR4-F1
#
_entry.id   AF-A0A2D5MRR4-F1
#
_cell.length_a   1.000
_cell.length_b   1.000
_cell.length_c   1.000
_cell.angle_alpha   90.00
_cell.angle_beta   90.00
_cell.angle_gamma   90.00
#
_symmetry.space_group_name_H-M   'P 1'
#
loop_
_entity.id
_entity.type
_entity.pdbx_description
1 polymer ?
#
loop_
_entity_poly.entity_id
_entity_poly.type
_entity_poly.pdbx_seq_one_letter_code
_entity_poly.pdbx_strand_id
1 'polypeptide(L)'
;MSYLKETTTTNNLSKTETSSPAYPLGYSESETMVQLEPSPRPISTQMFDHNAHLEQKEICNQLKKEDPELFNSRTVIVKGVSNERQYKQRQQFSSKSSVESLCEIMDKHNTVLKCNFIRPGFNASNTCLMCTSDMLRNAMKEEADNFHLKKLKIQLSTDDSLSPANGSMYLSLSQNPMSGKHVFYSLDYHVSESKDAKLFSQH
;
A
#
# COMPACT_ATOMS: atom_id res chain seq x y z
N MET A 1 -48.37 -10.56 -4.29
CA MET A 1 -48.86 -11.72 -3.51
C MET A 1 -47.87 -12.00 -2.40
N SER A 2 -48.36 -11.94 -1.16
CA SER A 2 -47.62 -12.20 0.06
C SER A 2 -47.44 -13.70 0.26
N TYR A 3 -46.25 -14.14 0.68
CA TYR A 3 -46.04 -15.49 1.21
C TYR A 3 -45.39 -15.38 2.58
N LEU A 4 -46.25 -15.52 3.59
CA LEU A 4 -45.90 -15.89 4.96
C LEU A 4 -46.06 -17.40 5.08
N LYS A 5 -45.09 -18.07 5.73
CA LYS A 5 -45.14 -19.32 6.52
C LYS A 5 -43.68 -19.60 6.93
N GLU A 6 -43.32 -20.07 8.12
CA GLU A 6 -44.01 -20.54 9.30
C GLU A 6 -42.97 -20.50 10.43
N THR A 7 -43.35 -20.08 11.63
CA THR A 7 -42.50 -20.16 12.83
C THR A 7 -42.46 -21.59 13.35
N THR A 8 -41.27 -22.16 13.49
CA THR A 8 -41.05 -23.32 14.37
C THR A 8 -39.85 -23.06 15.26
N THR A 9 -40.13 -22.75 16.52
CA THR A 9 -39.16 -22.65 17.59
C THR A 9 -38.67 -24.05 17.93
N THR A 10 -37.39 -24.34 17.68
CA THR A 10 -36.67 -25.40 18.39
C THR A 10 -35.43 -24.80 19.03
N ASN A 11 -35.41 -24.78 20.35
CA ASN A 11 -34.25 -24.43 21.16
C ASN A 11 -33.14 -25.45 20.89
N ASN A 12 -32.10 -25.04 20.17
CA ASN A 12 -30.82 -25.71 20.20
C ASN A 12 -29.72 -24.68 20.43
N LEU A 13 -29.01 -24.89 21.53
CA LEU A 13 -27.83 -24.21 22.01
C LEU A 13 -26.78 -24.14 20.88
N SER A 14 -26.85 -23.08 20.07
CA SER A 14 -25.92 -22.87 18.97
C SER A 14 -24.79 -22.01 19.52
N LYS A 15 -23.60 -22.63 19.60
CA LYS A 15 -22.33 -21.92 19.72
C LYS A 15 -22.41 -20.70 18.82
N THR A 16 -22.12 -19.53 19.38
CA THR A 16 -21.92 -18.31 18.62
C THR A 16 -20.69 -18.57 17.76
N GLU A 17 -20.91 -19.14 16.56
CA GLU A 17 -19.97 -19.07 15.47
C GLU A 17 -19.81 -17.58 15.23
N THR A 18 -18.70 -17.05 15.75
CA THR A 18 -18.24 -15.71 15.44
C THR A 18 -17.99 -15.75 13.94
N SER A 19 -18.99 -15.27 13.17
CA SER A 19 -18.93 -15.21 11.72
C SER A 19 -17.62 -14.54 11.35
N SER A 20 -16.70 -15.30 10.78
CA SER A 20 -15.46 -14.73 10.28
C SER A 20 -15.82 -13.60 9.31
N PRO A 21 -15.05 -12.50 9.25
CA PRO A 21 -15.34 -11.43 8.31
C PRO A 21 -15.47 -12.01 6.90
N ALA A 22 -16.55 -11.69 6.19
CA ALA A 22 -16.72 -12.17 4.82
C ALA A 22 -15.68 -11.48 3.92
N TYR A 23 -14.63 -12.21 3.54
CA TYR A 23 -13.63 -11.74 2.59
C TYR A 23 -14.09 -11.99 1.14
N PRO A 24 -13.62 -11.19 0.16
CA PRO A 24 -13.84 -11.49 -1.25
C PRO A 24 -13.32 -12.89 -1.61
N LEU A 25 -13.92 -13.55 -2.61
CA LEU A 25 -13.63 -14.93 -2.96
C LEU A 25 -12.12 -15.18 -3.20
N GLY A 26 -11.56 -16.11 -2.40
CA GLY A 26 -10.16 -16.53 -2.46
C GLY A 26 -9.18 -15.64 -1.70
N TYR A 27 -9.66 -14.62 -0.98
CA TYR A 27 -8.83 -13.86 -0.04
C TYR A 27 -8.97 -14.42 1.39
N SER A 28 -7.87 -14.37 2.13
CA SER A 28 -7.83 -14.60 3.57
C SER A 28 -7.29 -13.38 4.30
N GLU A 29 -7.49 -13.35 5.62
CA GLU A 29 -6.87 -12.36 6.49
C GLU A 29 -5.34 -12.44 6.45
N SER A 30 -4.68 -11.29 6.67
CA SER A 30 -3.24 -11.21 6.86
C SER A 30 -2.93 -10.24 8.00
N GLU A 31 -1.96 -10.60 8.83
CA GLU A 31 -1.41 -9.73 9.87
C GLU A 31 -0.43 -8.68 9.32
N THR A 32 -0.15 -8.76 8.02
CA THR A 32 0.77 -7.87 7.31
C THR A 32 0.12 -6.51 7.11
N MET A 33 0.95 -5.47 6.93
CA MET A 33 0.48 -4.12 6.64
C MET A 33 1.23 -3.49 5.47
N VAL A 34 0.61 -2.48 4.87
CA VAL A 34 1.24 -1.59 3.89
C VAL A 34 1.24 -0.17 4.42
N GLN A 35 2.22 0.64 4.03
CA GLN A 35 2.31 2.03 4.46
C GLN A 35 2.99 2.88 3.39
N LEU A 36 2.43 4.07 3.13
CA LEU A 36 3.15 5.15 2.47
C LEU A 36 3.81 6.02 3.53
N GLU A 37 5.07 6.36 3.33
CA GLU A 37 5.82 7.15 4.31
C GLU A 37 6.68 8.22 3.61
N PRO A 38 6.51 9.51 3.94
CA PRO A 38 7.43 10.54 3.45
C PRO A 38 8.78 10.36 4.12
N SER A 39 9.84 10.42 3.33
CA SER A 39 11.22 10.23 3.78
C SER A 39 12.16 11.22 3.10
N PRO A 40 13.23 11.66 3.81
CA PRO A 40 14.38 12.28 3.16
C PRO A 40 14.89 11.40 2.02
N ARG A 41 15.31 12.03 0.91
CA ARG A 41 15.87 11.30 -0.23
C ARG A 41 17.21 10.68 0.17
N PRO A 42 17.43 9.38 -0.06
CA PRO A 42 18.74 8.78 0.16
C PRO A 42 19.80 9.46 -0.72
N ILE A 43 20.90 9.87 -0.09
CA ILE A 43 22.05 10.50 -0.75
C ILE A 43 23.34 9.76 -0.39
N SER A 44 24.33 9.84 -1.27
CA SER A 44 25.69 9.33 -1.01
C SER A 44 26.29 10.04 0.21
N THR A 45 27.12 9.32 0.97
CA THR A 45 27.86 9.88 2.12
C THR A 45 28.70 11.10 1.75
N GLN A 46 29.22 11.14 0.52
CA GLN A 46 30.05 12.26 0.05
C GLN A 46 29.23 13.53 -0.26
N MET A 47 27.92 13.38 -0.49
CA MET A 47 26.99 14.47 -0.80
C MET A 47 26.14 14.86 0.41
N PHE A 48 26.46 14.35 1.60
CA PHE A 48 25.66 14.55 2.79
C PHE A 48 25.81 15.97 3.34
N ASP A 49 24.71 16.71 3.35
CA ASP A 49 24.57 17.97 4.07
C ASP A 49 23.64 17.75 5.27
N HIS A 50 24.18 17.99 6.48
CA HIS A 50 23.45 17.80 7.73
C HIS A 50 22.22 18.71 7.85
N ASN A 51 22.35 19.99 7.48
CA ASN A 51 21.28 20.97 7.65
C ASN A 51 20.16 20.69 6.65
N ALA A 52 20.51 20.43 5.39
CA ALA A 52 19.52 20.03 4.38
C ALA A 52 18.77 18.75 4.79
N HIS A 53 19.46 17.78 5.38
CA HIS A 53 18.84 16.55 5.89
C HIS A 53 17.89 16.81 7.08
N LEU A 54 18.24 17.73 7.98
CA LEU A 54 17.35 18.14 9.07
C LEU A 54 16.08 18.82 8.54
N GLU A 55 16.21 19.70 7.56
CA GLU A 55 15.06 20.34 6.90
C GLU A 55 14.15 19.30 6.24
N GLN A 56 14.72 18.33 5.52
CA GLN A 56 13.97 17.23 4.93
C GLN A 56 13.19 16.43 5.98
N LYS A 57 13.83 16.11 7.10
CA LYS A 57 13.17 15.40 8.21
C LYS A 57 12.00 16.18 8.78
N GLU A 58 12.16 17.49 8.95
CA GLU A 58 11.09 18.33 9.49
C GLU A 58 9.89 18.37 8.54
N ILE A 59 10.13 18.54 7.24
CA ILE A 59 9.07 18.50 6.22
C ILE A 59 8.37 17.13 6.20
N CYS A 60 9.10 16.03 6.29
CA CYS A 60 8.49 14.69 6.36
C CYS A 60 7.62 14.53 7.61
N ASN A 61 8.05 15.07 8.76
CA ASN A 61 7.26 15.04 9.99
C ASN A 61 6.00 15.93 9.89
N GLN A 62 6.12 17.08 9.24
CA GLN A 62 5.01 17.97 8.98
C GLN A 62 3.95 17.30 8.10
N LEU A 63 4.36 16.69 6.97
CA LEU A 63 3.47 15.94 6.09
C LEU A 63 2.69 14.85 6.85
N LYS A 64 3.38 14.09 7.73
CA LYS A 64 2.75 13.07 8.59
C LYS A 64 1.70 13.65 9.53
N LYS A 65 1.90 14.88 10.03
CA LYS A 65 0.94 15.56 10.92
C LYS A 65 -0.25 16.14 10.15
N GLU A 66 -0.04 16.62 8.93
CA GLU A 66 -1.07 17.23 8.10
C GLU A 66 -2.03 16.20 7.47
N ASP A 67 -1.48 15.05 7.04
CA ASP A 67 -2.26 13.98 6.42
C ASP A 67 -1.98 12.60 7.06
N PRO A 68 -2.29 12.43 8.37
CA PRO A 68 -2.00 11.18 9.09
C PRO A 68 -2.72 9.98 8.49
N GLU A 69 -3.91 10.18 7.90
CA GLU A 69 -4.66 9.10 7.26
C GLU A 69 -3.97 8.56 6.01
N LEU A 70 -3.28 9.39 5.24
CA LEU A 70 -2.50 8.90 4.11
C LEU A 70 -1.30 8.07 4.56
N PHE A 71 -0.64 8.47 5.65
CA PHE A 71 0.66 7.94 6.04
C PHE A 71 0.63 6.88 7.16
N ASN A 72 -0.56 6.58 7.71
CA ASN A 72 -0.76 5.48 8.65
C ASN A 72 -0.73 4.12 7.94
N SER A 73 -0.25 3.09 8.65
CA SER A 73 -0.25 1.71 8.15
C SER A 73 -1.68 1.19 7.95
N ARG A 74 -1.86 0.42 6.87
CA ARG A 74 -3.14 -0.19 6.49
C ARG A 74 -3.00 -1.70 6.46
N THR A 75 -4.03 -2.39 6.96
CA THR A 75 -4.09 -3.85 6.91
C THR A 75 -4.35 -4.33 5.48
N VAL A 76 -3.83 -5.51 5.18
CA VAL A 76 -4.02 -6.16 3.88
C VAL A 76 -4.74 -7.49 4.03
N ILE A 77 -5.35 -7.91 2.93
CA ILE A 77 -5.85 -9.28 2.72
C ILE A 77 -4.97 -9.96 1.68
N VAL A 78 -4.82 -11.27 1.77
CA VAL A 78 -3.91 -12.02 0.88
C VAL A 78 -4.67 -13.05 0.06
N LYS A 79 -4.24 -13.22 -1.19
CA LYS A 79 -4.72 -14.28 -2.08
C LYS A 79 -3.54 -14.95 -2.76
N GLY A 80 -3.55 -16.28 -2.80
CA GLY A 80 -2.66 -17.07 -3.64
C GLY A 80 -3.14 -17.07 -5.09
N VAL A 81 -2.25 -16.74 -6.03
CA VAL A 81 -2.51 -16.80 -7.47
C VAL A 81 -1.33 -17.52 -8.14
N SER A 82 -1.55 -18.75 -8.59
CA SER A 82 -0.48 -19.61 -9.12
C SER A 82 0.67 -19.75 -8.10
N ASN A 83 1.87 -19.22 -8.39
CA ASN A 83 3.04 -19.26 -7.51
C ASN A 83 3.33 -17.90 -6.84
N GLU A 84 2.35 -17.00 -6.81
CA GLU A 84 2.46 -15.67 -6.22
C GLU A 84 1.47 -15.47 -5.08
N ARG A 85 1.88 -14.66 -4.11
CA ARG A 85 1.00 -14.07 -3.10
C ARG A 85 0.71 -12.63 -3.47
N GLN A 86 -0.57 -12.31 -3.55
CA GLN A 86 -1.06 -10.97 -3.83
C GLN A 86 -1.70 -10.41 -2.56
N TYR A 87 -1.06 -9.41 -1.99
CA TYR A 87 -1.53 -8.67 -0.83
C TYR A 87 -2.23 -7.40 -1.30
N LYS A 88 -3.48 -7.23 -0.88
CA LYS A 88 -4.29 -6.07 -1.25
C LYS A 88 -4.72 -5.28 -0.03
N GLN A 89 -4.62 -3.97 -0.14
CA GLN A 89 -5.07 -3.07 0.91
C GLN A 89 -6.57 -3.25 1.17
N ARG A 90 -6.96 -3.44 2.44
CA ARG A 90 -8.36 -3.73 2.80
C ARG A 90 -9.27 -2.52 2.67
N GLN A 91 -8.75 -1.33 2.96
CA GLN A 91 -9.47 -0.06 2.87
C GLN A 91 -8.64 0.91 2.05
N GLN A 92 -9.25 1.61 1.10
CA GLN A 92 -8.55 2.63 0.31
C GLN A 92 -7.91 3.71 1.20
N PHE A 93 -6.88 4.37 0.70
CA PHE A 93 -6.35 5.56 1.36
C PHE A 93 -7.43 6.64 1.45
N SER A 94 -7.34 7.41 2.52
CA SER A 94 -8.04 8.68 2.66
C SER A 94 -6.94 9.74 2.73
N SER A 95 -7.02 10.72 1.83
CA SER A 95 -6.03 11.79 1.71
C SER A 95 -6.77 13.10 1.55
N LYS A 96 -6.33 14.12 2.28
CA LYS A 96 -6.79 15.50 2.09
C LYS A 96 -6.00 16.18 0.97
N SER A 97 -4.75 15.78 0.81
CA SER A 97 -3.84 16.34 -0.19
C SER A 97 -3.95 15.63 -1.52
N SER A 98 -3.74 16.36 -2.61
CA SER A 98 -3.66 15.77 -3.94
C SER A 98 -2.25 15.23 -4.20
N VAL A 99 -2.14 14.27 -5.13
CA VAL A 99 -0.84 13.73 -5.55
C VAL A 99 0.01 14.84 -6.17
N GLU A 100 -0.60 15.77 -6.90
CA GLU A 100 0.08 16.92 -7.50
C GLU A 100 0.70 17.84 -6.43
N SER A 101 -0.07 18.21 -5.39
CA SER A 101 0.47 19.05 -4.32
C SER A 101 1.59 18.34 -3.56
N LEU A 102 1.47 17.03 -3.37
CA LEU A 102 2.54 16.25 -2.75
C LEU A 102 3.80 16.21 -3.63
N CYS A 103 3.66 16.04 -4.95
CA CYS A 103 4.80 16.09 -5.87
C CYS A 103 5.53 17.44 -5.81
N GLU A 104 4.80 18.56 -5.71
CA GLU A 104 5.40 19.89 -5.56
C GLU A 104 6.23 20.01 -4.27
N ILE A 105 5.72 19.49 -3.14
CA ILE A 105 6.45 19.46 -1.87
C ILE A 105 7.68 18.54 -1.97
N MET A 106 7.53 17.37 -2.60
CA MET A 106 8.61 16.41 -2.79
C MET A 106 9.76 17.00 -3.61
N ASP A 107 9.45 17.69 -4.71
CA ASP A 107 10.45 18.35 -5.56
C ASP A 107 11.12 19.51 -4.83
N LYS A 108 10.32 20.37 -4.18
CA LYS A 108 10.81 21.56 -3.46
C LYS A 108 11.76 21.21 -2.33
N HIS A 109 11.49 20.14 -1.60
CA HIS A 109 12.26 19.75 -0.43
C HIS A 109 13.16 18.53 -0.68
N ASN A 110 13.25 18.05 -1.93
CA ASN A 110 14.02 16.87 -2.31
C ASN A 110 13.72 15.65 -1.41
N THR A 111 12.43 15.36 -1.21
CA THR A 111 11.97 14.19 -0.44
C THR A 111 11.38 13.13 -1.36
N VAL A 112 11.20 11.91 -0.83
CA VAL A 112 10.63 10.77 -1.54
C VAL A 112 9.54 10.11 -0.71
N LEU A 113 8.72 9.28 -1.35
CA LEU A 113 7.83 8.36 -0.63
C LEU A 113 8.50 6.99 -0.54
N LYS A 114 8.46 6.40 0.66
CA LYS A 114 8.70 4.98 0.86
C LYS A 114 7.36 4.27 0.80
N CYS A 115 7.29 3.26 -0.04
CA CYS A 115 6.22 2.27 -0.03
C CYS A 115 6.74 1.09 0.78
N ASN A 116 6.11 0.84 1.93
CA ASN A 116 6.52 -0.18 2.88
C ASN A 116 5.51 -1.34 2.89
N PHE A 117 6.02 -2.56 2.94
CA PHE A 117 5.29 -3.78 3.24
C PHE A 117 5.87 -4.37 4.53
N ILE A 118 5.05 -4.37 5.57
CA ILE A 118 5.44 -4.60 6.95
C ILE A 118 4.92 -5.97 7.38
N ARG A 119 5.84 -6.92 7.53
CA ARG A 119 5.58 -8.29 7.98
C ARG A 119 5.57 -8.37 9.51
N PRO A 120 4.66 -9.17 10.10
CA PRO A 120 4.69 -9.46 11.53
C PRO A 120 5.90 -10.33 11.89
N GLY A 121 6.39 -10.19 13.12
CA GLY A 121 7.46 -11.02 13.68
C GLY A 121 8.79 -10.28 13.82
N PHE A 122 9.54 -10.64 14.86
CA PHE A 122 10.76 -9.95 15.27
C PHE A 122 11.89 -10.03 14.21
N ASN A 123 12.07 -11.20 13.57
CA ASN A 123 13.08 -11.40 12.53
C ASN A 123 12.49 -11.32 11.11
N ALA A 124 11.30 -10.76 10.95
CA ALA A 124 10.70 -10.62 9.63
C ALA A 124 11.40 -9.52 8.82
N SER A 125 11.63 -9.79 7.54
CA SER A 125 12.23 -8.84 6.62
C SER A 125 11.14 -8.04 5.90
N ASN A 126 11.03 -6.75 6.23
CA ASN A 126 10.11 -5.83 5.57
C ASN A 126 10.63 -5.45 4.18
N THR A 127 9.69 -5.25 3.24
CA THR A 127 10.04 -4.70 1.93
C THR A 127 9.83 -3.18 1.95
N CYS A 128 10.82 -2.42 1.49
CA CYS A 128 10.73 -0.98 1.33
C CYS A 128 11.17 -0.60 -0.08
N LEU A 129 10.29 0.05 -0.84
CA LEU A 129 10.58 0.53 -2.19
C LEU A 129 10.37 2.04 -2.28
N MET A 130 11.22 2.71 -3.05
CA MET A 130 11.18 4.15 -3.18
C MET A 130 10.29 4.57 -4.36
N CYS A 131 9.45 5.57 -4.12
CA CYS A 131 8.61 6.24 -5.10
C CYS A 131 9.00 7.72 -5.19
N THR A 132 9.42 8.16 -6.37
CA THR A 132 9.80 9.56 -6.62
C THR A 132 8.61 10.35 -7.17
N SER A 133 8.71 11.67 -7.11
CA SER A 133 7.75 12.59 -7.74
C SER A 133 7.63 12.34 -9.24
N ASP A 134 8.73 12.07 -9.94
CA ASP A 134 8.72 11.72 -11.37
C ASP A 134 7.91 10.45 -11.66
N MET A 135 8.03 9.42 -10.82
CA MET A 135 7.25 8.19 -10.96
C MET A 135 5.75 8.47 -10.80
N LEU A 136 5.37 9.31 -9.83
CA LEU A 136 3.99 9.74 -9.63
C LEU A 136 3.48 10.57 -10.81
N ARG A 137 4.29 11.51 -11.32
CA ARG A 137 3.95 12.33 -12.49
C ARG A 137 3.74 11.48 -13.75
N ASN A 138 4.54 10.44 -13.93
CA ASN A 138 4.35 9.49 -15.02
C ASN A 138 3.06 8.67 -14.81
N ALA A 139 2.84 8.15 -13.60
CA ALA A 139 1.62 7.41 -13.28
C ALA A 139 0.34 8.23 -13.51
N MET A 140 0.34 9.53 -13.21
CA MET A 140 -0.80 10.42 -13.48
C MET A 140 -1.08 10.61 -14.98
N LYS A 141 -0.12 10.35 -15.87
CA LYS A 141 -0.28 10.45 -17.33
C LYS A 141 -0.73 9.13 -17.97
N GLU A 142 -0.54 8.00 -17.29
CA GLU A 142 -0.95 6.69 -17.78
C GLU A 142 -2.47 6.61 -18.00
N GLU A 143 -2.90 5.74 -18.91
CA GLU A 143 -4.32 5.45 -19.11
C GLU A 143 -4.91 4.78 -17.86
N ALA A 144 -6.13 5.17 -17.50
CA ALA A 144 -6.83 4.56 -16.39
C ALA A 144 -7.33 3.16 -16.79
N ASP A 145 -7.30 2.22 -15.86
CA ASP A 145 -7.86 0.90 -16.08
C ASP A 145 -9.40 0.89 -16.09
N ASN A 146 -10.00 -0.30 -16.24
CA ASN A 146 -11.45 -0.47 -16.25
C ASN A 146 -12.15 -0.06 -14.93
N PHE A 147 -11.38 0.22 -13.87
CA PHE A 147 -11.88 0.72 -12.58
C PHE A 147 -11.58 2.22 -12.40
N HIS A 148 -11.17 2.91 -13.46
CA HIS A 148 -10.74 4.31 -13.44
C HIS A 148 -9.55 4.58 -12.50
N LEU A 149 -8.66 3.59 -12.37
CA LEU A 149 -7.44 3.71 -11.58
C LEU A 149 -6.21 3.76 -12.48
N LYS A 150 -5.30 4.69 -12.18
CA LYS A 150 -3.96 4.75 -12.79
C LYS A 150 -2.99 4.02 -11.87
N LYS A 151 -2.16 3.13 -12.41
CA LYS A 151 -1.33 2.22 -11.61
C LYS A 151 0.15 2.43 -11.87
N LEU A 152 0.91 2.56 -10.80
CA LEU A 152 2.37 2.59 -10.80
C LEU A 152 2.91 1.28 -10.23
N LYS A 153 3.67 0.54 -11.02
CA LYS A 153 4.46 -0.60 -10.52
C LYS A 153 5.81 -0.10 -10.02
N ILE A 154 6.16 -0.47 -8.79
CA ILE A 154 7.42 -0.14 -8.12
C ILE A 154 8.14 -1.45 -7.83
N GLN A 155 9.38 -1.57 -8.29
CA GLN A 155 10.25 -2.72 -8.05
C GLN A 155 11.72 -2.28 -8.11
N LEU A 156 12.63 -3.10 -7.62
CA LEU A 156 14.06 -2.84 -7.79
C LEU A 156 14.45 -3.00 -9.27
N SER A 157 15.34 -2.16 -9.77
CA SER A 157 15.80 -2.20 -11.15
C SER A 157 16.61 -3.45 -11.48
N THR A 158 17.23 -4.06 -10.47
CA THR A 158 18.02 -5.30 -10.59
C THR A 158 17.17 -6.56 -10.50
N ASP A 159 15.88 -6.43 -10.15
CA ASP A 159 14.97 -7.57 -10.04
C ASP A 159 14.45 -7.96 -11.43
N ASP A 160 14.40 -9.26 -11.72
CA ASP A 160 13.78 -9.79 -12.93
C ASP A 160 12.31 -9.39 -12.96
N SER A 161 11.88 -8.74 -14.05
CA SER A 161 10.50 -8.33 -14.29
C SER A 161 9.49 -9.49 -14.18
N LEU A 162 9.93 -10.73 -14.47
CA LEU A 162 9.11 -11.94 -14.43
C LEU A 162 9.06 -12.57 -13.03
N SER A 163 10.05 -12.34 -12.17
CA SER A 163 10.08 -12.88 -10.81
C SER A 163 10.92 -12.01 -9.87
N PRO A 164 10.37 -10.86 -9.44
CA PRO A 164 11.12 -9.92 -8.63
C PRO A 164 11.44 -10.53 -7.27
N ALA A 165 12.72 -10.63 -6.93
CA ALA A 165 13.20 -11.31 -5.75
C ALA A 165 12.65 -10.69 -4.45
N ASN A 166 12.40 -9.39 -4.46
CA ASN A 166 11.91 -8.61 -3.32
C ASN A 166 10.43 -8.22 -3.47
N GLY A 167 9.74 -8.81 -4.44
CA GLY A 167 8.38 -8.48 -4.80
C GLY A 167 8.25 -7.16 -5.56
N SER A 168 7.01 -6.78 -5.82
CA SER A 168 6.64 -5.52 -6.47
C SER A 168 5.49 -4.88 -5.72
N MET A 169 5.55 -3.56 -5.60
CA MET A 169 4.45 -2.77 -5.08
C MET A 169 3.67 -2.13 -6.21
N TYR A 170 2.37 -1.99 -6.01
CA TYR A 170 1.46 -1.38 -6.96
C TYR A 170 0.73 -0.25 -6.27
N LEU A 171 1.09 0.98 -6.62
CA LEU A 171 0.46 2.18 -6.10
C LEU A 171 -0.62 2.62 -7.09
N SER A 172 -1.87 2.62 -6.64
CA SER A 172 -3.02 3.03 -7.45
C SER A 172 -3.41 4.46 -7.12
N LEU A 173 -3.72 5.25 -8.15
CA LEU A 173 -4.20 6.62 -8.07
C LEU A 173 -5.60 6.69 -8.68
N SER A 174 -6.48 7.49 -8.08
CA SER A 174 -7.78 7.83 -8.66
C SER A 174 -7.83 9.31 -8.99
N GLN A 175 -8.38 9.66 -10.16
CA GLN A 175 -8.59 11.05 -10.55
C GLN A 175 -9.98 11.51 -10.10
N ASN A 176 -10.06 12.61 -9.37
CA ASN A 176 -11.32 13.24 -9.06
C ASN A 176 -11.88 13.92 -10.33
N PRO A 177 -13.06 13.53 -10.83
CA PRO A 177 -13.60 14.05 -12.09
C PRO A 177 -13.99 15.53 -12.01
N MET A 178 -14.24 16.07 -10.81
CA MET A 178 -14.65 17.47 -10.64
C MET A 178 -13.44 18.42 -10.63
N SER A 179 -12.35 18.04 -9.94
CA SER A 179 -11.16 18.90 -9.81
C SER A 179 -10.05 18.55 -10.81
N GLY A 180 -10.12 17.37 -11.45
CA GLY A 180 -9.07 16.83 -12.29
C GLY A 180 -7.81 16.40 -11.52
N LYS A 181 -7.80 16.54 -10.18
CA LYS A 181 -6.66 16.20 -9.30
C LYS A 181 -6.67 14.74 -8.91
N HIS A 182 -5.49 14.18 -8.70
CA HIS A 182 -5.34 12.78 -8.30
C HIS A 182 -5.25 12.63 -6.78
N VAL A 183 -5.74 11.51 -6.27
CA VAL A 183 -5.59 11.07 -4.89
C VAL A 183 -5.02 9.64 -4.86
N PHE A 184 -4.27 9.31 -3.81
CA PHE A 184 -3.84 7.94 -3.58
C PHE A 184 -5.06 7.05 -3.29
N TYR A 185 -5.10 5.88 -3.91
CA TYR A 185 -6.21 4.94 -3.78
C TYR A 185 -5.82 3.71 -2.95
N SER A 186 -4.77 2.98 -3.35
CA SER A 186 -4.30 1.80 -2.62
C SER A 186 -2.81 1.55 -2.85
N LEU A 187 -2.18 0.88 -1.91
CA LEU A 187 -0.85 0.29 -2.06
C LEU A 187 -0.97 -1.24 -1.91
N ASP A 188 -0.75 -1.96 -2.99
CA ASP A 188 -0.78 -3.42 -3.02
C ASP A 188 0.64 -3.98 -3.16
N TYR A 189 0.85 -5.25 -2.79
CA TYR A 189 2.16 -5.90 -2.86
C TYR A 189 2.05 -7.32 -3.38
N HIS A 190 2.83 -7.65 -4.41
CA HIS A 190 2.90 -8.99 -4.97
C HIS A 190 4.31 -9.55 -4.83
N VAL A 191 4.41 -10.84 -4.53
CA VAL A 191 5.68 -11.53 -4.37
C VAL A 191 5.51 -13.01 -4.68
N SER A 192 6.55 -13.66 -5.20
CA SER A 192 6.51 -15.12 -5.36
C SER A 192 6.40 -15.80 -3.99
N GLU A 193 5.60 -16.85 -3.90
CA GLU A 193 5.37 -17.56 -2.64
C GLU A 193 6.67 -18.10 -2.04
N SER A 194 7.55 -18.64 -2.89
CA SER A 194 8.86 -19.18 -2.47
C SER A 194 9.78 -18.13 -1.85
N LYS A 195 9.69 -16.87 -2.28
CA LYS A 195 10.47 -15.75 -1.74
C LYS A 195 9.81 -15.22 -0.48
N ASP A 196 8.50 -15.05 -0.52
CA ASP A 196 7.75 -14.53 0.62
C ASP A 196 7.94 -15.40 1.87
N ALA A 197 7.90 -16.73 1.72
CA ALA A 197 8.16 -17.67 2.81
C ALA A 197 9.55 -17.50 3.49
N LYS A 198 10.54 -16.91 2.80
CA LYS A 198 11.87 -16.62 3.37
C LYS A 198 11.93 -15.28 4.08
N LEU A 199 11.00 -14.38 3.78
CA LEU A 199 10.93 -13.03 4.34
C LEU A 199 10.12 -12.99 5.65
N PHE A 200 9.19 -13.93 5.82
CA PHE A 200 8.62 -14.23 7.13
C PHE A 200 9.67 -15.00 7.96
N SER A 201 9.91 -14.55 9.19
CA SER A 201 10.91 -15.11 10.13
C SER A 201 11.00 -16.63 10.05
N GLN A 202 12.15 -17.17 9.65
CA GLN A 202 12.44 -18.59 9.78
C GLN A 202 12.88 -18.88 11.22
N HIS A 203 12.21 -19.84 11.86
CA HIS A 203 12.76 -20.59 12.99
C HIS A 203 13.12 -21.99 12.48
#